data_AF-A0A497UVW6-F1
#
_entry.id   AF-A0A497UVW6-F1
#
_cell.length_a   1.000
_cell.length_b   1.000
_cell.length_c   1.000
_cell.angle_alpha   90.00
_cell.angle_beta   90.00
_cell.angle_gamma   90.00
#
_symmetry.space_group_name_H-M   'P 1'
#
loop_
_entity.id
_entity.type
_entity.pdbx_description
1 polymer ?
#
loop_
_entity_poly.entity_id
_entity_poly.type
_entity_poly.pdbx_seq_one_letter_code
_entity_poly.pdbx_strand_id
1 'polypeptide(L)'
;MDRENEKKVEIAENADIAALADLAETHQFLPDCIYENLPEPLNEIIAQFTGRERDLIFLSSLGVLSCCMPKVFGIYDHRKYSPNLYLFFLAPPASGKGVMSWSKILIEPIHDKVLKDSKQAIIAYKKLEDKENVAKPELQVKEVPANTSGAKFYHHLEHSHDGLLIFDTEADSLSNMLKQEWGNFSDVMRKAFHHEKIAISRSIDDRFYQIKNPKLSIVLSGTPNQLKPLIDSKENGLFSRFIFYYFDDVLGWKDVSPNAEYVDYDELFSNASKEIYDLYFSLFNHKTHIEVKLTPEQWDKFQDRMIAATDILIKNKKTDFLSVVKRLGVIFFRICLILTVLRNKTNISINDPVTTEYICSDTDMNTAVELIKSLIDHSLFVFDLYNKNSAHLPMLERALHNNLPKTFSRAEGLVIAKDLGFAERTFADILNRWQKLSILRKVGHGKYEKLKLK
;
A
#
# COMPACT_ATOMS: atom_id res chain seq x y z
N MET A 1 -24.77 48.10 -22.40
CA MET A 1 -25.49 46.84 -22.12
C MET A 1 -24.59 45.61 -22.34
N ASP A 2 -23.36 45.80 -22.85
CA ASP A 2 -22.48 44.68 -23.25
C ASP A 2 -21.48 44.19 -22.17
N ARG A 3 -21.10 45.03 -21.20
CA ARG A 3 -20.10 44.64 -20.16
C ARG A 3 -20.61 43.67 -19.09
N GLU A 4 -21.92 43.62 -18.85
CA GLU A 4 -22.52 42.63 -17.94
C GLU A 4 -22.73 41.27 -18.61
N ASN A 5 -22.93 41.26 -19.94
CA ASN A 5 -23.02 40.03 -20.71
C ASN A 5 -21.62 39.42 -20.93
N GLU A 6 -20.60 40.24 -21.19
CA GLU A 6 -19.21 39.77 -21.23
C GLU A 6 -18.76 39.15 -19.90
N LYS A 7 -19.06 39.79 -18.75
CA LYS A 7 -18.77 39.20 -17.43
C LYS A 7 -19.54 37.92 -17.12
N LYS A 8 -20.78 37.77 -17.57
CA LYS A 8 -21.56 36.53 -17.40
C LYS A 8 -21.05 35.39 -18.28
N VAL A 9 -20.57 35.70 -19.49
CA VAL A 9 -19.93 34.72 -20.38
C VAL A 9 -18.56 34.30 -19.84
N GLU A 10 -17.77 35.23 -19.30
CA GLU A 10 -16.47 34.93 -18.68
C GLU A 10 -16.60 34.11 -17.36
N ILE A 11 -17.66 34.33 -16.57
CA ILE A 11 -17.96 33.55 -15.36
C ILE A 11 -18.51 32.15 -15.72
N ALA A 12 -19.28 32.02 -16.81
CA ALA A 12 -19.78 30.73 -17.30
C ALA A 12 -18.69 29.90 -17.98
N GLU A 13 -17.79 30.52 -18.76
CA GLU A 13 -16.63 29.85 -19.35
C GLU A 13 -15.61 29.41 -18.30
N ASN A 14 -15.41 30.18 -17.22
CA ASN A 14 -14.54 29.76 -16.10
C ASN A 14 -15.17 28.65 -15.23
N ALA A 15 -16.50 28.61 -15.09
CA ALA A 15 -17.21 27.52 -14.42
C ALA A 15 -17.19 26.21 -15.24
N ASP A 16 -17.26 26.30 -16.57
CA ASP A 16 -17.11 25.14 -17.46
C ASP A 16 -15.64 24.69 -17.60
N ILE A 17 -14.66 25.59 -17.51
CA ILE A 17 -13.22 25.22 -17.45
C ILE A 17 -12.88 24.55 -16.10
N ALA A 18 -13.49 24.97 -14.99
CA ALA A 18 -13.38 24.27 -13.71
C ALA A 18 -14.07 22.89 -13.73
N ALA A 19 -15.24 22.77 -14.39
CA ALA A 19 -15.91 21.49 -14.61
C ALA A 19 -15.24 20.59 -15.68
N LEU A 20 -14.38 21.15 -16.53
CA LEU A 20 -13.53 20.42 -17.49
C LEU A 20 -12.15 20.07 -16.88
N ALA A 21 -11.69 20.80 -15.87
CA ALA A 21 -10.59 20.41 -15.00
C ALA A 21 -10.99 19.22 -14.11
N ASP A 22 -12.26 19.11 -13.71
CA ASP A 22 -12.81 17.93 -13.02
C ASP A 22 -12.83 16.65 -13.87
N LEU A 23 -12.61 16.76 -15.19
CA LEU A 23 -12.56 15.62 -16.13
C LEU A 23 -11.16 15.39 -16.71
N ALA A 24 -10.17 16.15 -16.26
CA ALA A 24 -8.77 16.01 -16.63
C ALA A 24 -7.90 16.28 -15.41
N GLU A 25 -7.39 15.19 -14.81
CA GLU A 25 -6.45 15.10 -13.66
C GLU A 25 -7.14 14.64 -12.36
N THR A 26 -6.99 13.36 -12.03
CA THR A 26 -6.88 12.85 -10.66
C THR A 26 -6.62 11.34 -10.74
N HIS A 27 -5.57 10.88 -10.08
CA HIS A 27 -5.49 9.46 -9.73
C HIS A 27 -6.58 9.23 -8.69
N GLN A 28 -7.50 8.29 -8.96
CA GLN A 28 -8.75 8.17 -8.20
C GLN A 28 -8.48 8.11 -6.69
N PHE A 29 -9.26 8.85 -5.91
CA PHE A 29 -9.33 8.65 -4.47
C PHE A 29 -9.81 7.23 -4.16
N LEU A 30 -9.48 6.74 -2.98
CA LEU A 30 -10.12 5.54 -2.46
C LEU A 30 -11.63 5.82 -2.27
N PRO A 31 -12.52 4.92 -2.73
CA PRO A 31 -13.97 5.05 -2.55
C PRO A 31 -14.37 5.23 -1.09
N ASP A 32 -15.36 6.09 -0.84
CA ASP A 32 -15.85 6.38 0.52
C ASP A 32 -16.33 5.14 1.29
N CYS A 33 -16.88 4.15 0.58
CA CYS A 33 -17.36 2.90 1.18
C CYS A 33 -16.29 2.10 1.94
N ILE A 34 -15.00 2.34 1.65
CA ILE A 34 -13.88 1.74 2.38
C ILE A 34 -13.84 2.24 3.83
N TYR A 35 -14.31 3.47 4.09
CA TYR A 35 -14.20 4.15 5.37
C TYR A 35 -15.39 3.96 6.30
N GLU A 36 -16.54 3.49 5.79
CA GLU A 36 -17.81 3.50 6.52
C GLU A 36 -17.85 2.60 7.75
N ASN A 37 -17.07 1.51 7.78
CA ASN A 37 -17.18 0.47 8.81
C ASN A 37 -15.80 -0.01 9.30
N LEU A 38 -14.82 0.88 9.39
CA LEU A 38 -13.49 0.50 9.87
C LEU A 38 -13.52 0.07 11.35
N PRO A 39 -12.64 -0.86 11.78
CA PRO A 39 -12.52 -1.21 13.20
C PRO A 39 -11.74 -0.14 13.96
N GLU A 40 -12.04 0.04 15.26
CA GLU A 40 -11.27 0.96 16.09
C GLU A 40 -9.86 0.41 16.42
N PRO A 41 -8.85 1.27 16.62
CA PRO A 41 -8.90 2.75 16.62
C PRO A 41 -8.75 3.36 15.21
N LEU A 42 -8.74 2.54 14.15
CA LEU A 42 -8.52 3.03 12.79
C LEU A 42 -9.65 3.96 12.35
N ASN A 43 -10.90 3.62 12.66
CA ASN A 43 -12.06 4.44 12.32
C ASN A 43 -11.98 5.86 12.94
N GLU A 44 -11.69 5.96 14.24
CA GLU A 44 -11.51 7.26 14.92
C GLU A 44 -10.45 8.12 14.24
N ILE A 45 -9.29 7.54 13.89
CA ILE A 45 -8.23 8.25 13.19
C ILE A 45 -8.71 8.73 11.82
N ILE A 46 -9.26 7.84 11.01
CA ILE A 46 -9.61 8.11 9.61
C ILE A 46 -10.72 9.17 9.52
N ALA A 47 -11.64 9.21 10.48
CA ALA A 47 -12.71 10.19 10.54
C ALA A 47 -12.23 11.65 10.64
N GLN A 48 -10.99 11.88 11.10
CA GLN A 48 -10.40 13.22 11.22
C GLN A 48 -9.76 13.75 9.93
N PHE A 49 -9.65 12.91 8.89
CA PHE A 49 -9.02 13.28 7.62
C PHE A 49 -10.03 13.27 6.48
N THR A 50 -9.76 14.04 5.43
CA THR A 50 -10.57 14.05 4.20
C THR A 50 -9.68 13.99 2.96
N GLY A 51 -10.28 13.64 1.81
CA GLY A 51 -9.61 13.62 0.52
C GLY A 51 -8.31 12.80 0.53
N ARG A 52 -7.23 13.36 -0.03
CA ARG A 52 -5.96 12.65 -0.21
C ARG A 52 -5.26 12.34 1.11
N GLU A 53 -5.36 13.23 2.09
CA GLU A 53 -4.76 13.01 3.41
C GLU A 53 -5.38 11.78 4.10
N ARG A 54 -6.69 11.57 3.93
CA ARG A 54 -7.41 10.39 4.44
C ARG A 54 -6.87 9.09 3.85
N ASP A 55 -6.71 9.04 2.53
CA ASP A 55 -6.18 7.86 1.84
C ASP A 55 -4.74 7.54 2.29
N LEU A 56 -3.90 8.57 2.42
CA LEU A 56 -2.52 8.43 2.89
C LEU A 56 -2.45 7.89 4.32
N ILE A 57 -3.22 8.47 5.24
CA ILE A 57 -3.26 8.02 6.64
C ILE A 57 -3.80 6.60 6.74
N PHE A 58 -4.87 6.27 6.02
CA PHE A 58 -5.45 4.93 6.04
C PHE A 58 -4.47 3.86 5.56
N LEU A 59 -3.88 4.05 4.38
CA LEU A 59 -2.93 3.09 3.82
C LEU A 59 -1.66 2.98 4.66
N SER A 60 -1.10 4.11 5.12
CA SER A 60 0.11 4.11 5.94
C SER A 60 -0.12 3.45 7.30
N SER A 61 -1.28 3.68 7.92
CA SER A 61 -1.70 3.00 9.16
C SER A 61 -1.82 1.50 8.95
N LEU A 62 -2.46 1.02 7.87
CA LEU A 62 -2.46 -0.42 7.55
C LEU A 62 -1.04 -0.98 7.38
N GLY A 63 -0.16 -0.23 6.72
CA GLY A 63 1.24 -0.59 6.55
C GLY A 63 1.98 -0.74 7.88
N VAL A 64 1.83 0.21 8.81
CA VAL A 64 2.43 0.17 10.15
C VAL A 64 1.83 -0.97 10.98
N LEU A 65 0.50 -1.05 11.04
CA LEU A 65 -0.25 -2.06 11.81
C LEU A 65 0.05 -3.49 11.35
N SER A 66 0.42 -3.69 10.08
CA SER A 66 0.87 -4.99 9.57
C SER A 66 2.10 -5.56 10.30
N CYS A 67 2.85 -4.73 11.04
CA CYS A 67 4.00 -5.11 11.88
C CYS A 67 3.63 -5.24 13.38
N CYS A 68 2.40 -4.90 13.76
CA CYS A 68 1.93 -4.84 15.14
C CYS A 68 1.07 -6.05 15.55
N MET A 69 1.01 -7.11 14.73
CA MET A 69 0.15 -8.28 14.96
C MET A 69 0.98 -9.56 15.20
N PRO A 70 1.69 -9.68 16.33
CA PRO A 70 2.49 -10.85 16.65
C PRO A 70 1.60 -12.09 16.77
N LYS A 71 2.15 -13.28 16.49
CA LYS A 71 1.42 -14.57 16.55
C LYS A 71 0.15 -14.71 15.70
N VAL A 72 -0.22 -13.72 14.90
CA VAL A 72 -1.33 -13.80 13.94
C VAL A 72 -0.88 -14.43 12.63
N PHE A 73 -1.69 -15.35 12.12
CA PHE A 73 -1.52 -15.92 10.79
C PHE A 73 -2.87 -16.28 10.15
N GLY A 74 -2.85 -16.58 8.86
CA GLY A 74 -3.92 -17.30 8.18
C GLY A 74 -3.35 -18.23 7.12
N ILE A 75 -4.18 -19.14 6.59
CA ILE A 75 -3.78 -20.07 5.54
C ILE A 75 -4.21 -19.55 4.17
N TYR A 76 -3.23 -19.34 3.29
CA TYR A 76 -3.42 -18.99 1.88
C TYR A 76 -2.53 -19.89 1.03
N ASP A 77 -3.10 -20.54 0.01
CA ASP A 77 -2.36 -21.49 -0.87
C ASP A 77 -1.60 -22.55 -0.05
N HIS A 78 -2.30 -23.14 0.94
CA HIS A 78 -1.76 -24.15 1.87
C HIS A 78 -0.54 -23.70 2.70
N ARG A 79 -0.26 -22.39 2.78
CA ARG A 79 0.86 -21.83 3.54
C ARG A 79 0.38 -20.82 4.57
N LYS A 80 1.13 -20.71 5.67
CA LYS A 80 0.90 -19.69 6.70
C LYS A 80 1.41 -18.34 6.23
N TYR A 81 0.55 -17.34 6.28
CA TYR A 81 0.90 -15.94 6.02
C TYR A 81 0.63 -15.10 7.26
N SER A 82 1.59 -14.24 7.60
CA SER A 82 1.41 -13.16 8.58
C SER A 82 1.00 -11.86 7.87
N PRO A 83 0.48 -10.86 8.61
CA PRO A 83 -0.18 -9.69 8.01
C PRO A 83 0.71 -8.70 7.26
N ASN A 84 2.04 -8.88 7.25
CA ASN A 84 3.01 -7.87 6.82
C ASN A 84 2.82 -7.31 5.39
N LEU A 85 2.83 -5.98 5.25
CA LEU A 85 2.61 -5.28 3.98
C LEU A 85 3.82 -4.45 3.55
N TYR A 86 4.01 -4.30 2.23
CA TYR A 86 4.91 -3.32 1.64
C TYR A 86 4.09 -2.26 0.89
N LEU A 87 4.31 -1.00 1.21
CA LEU A 87 3.56 0.14 0.68
C LEU A 87 4.52 1.21 0.19
N PHE A 88 4.23 1.78 -0.99
CA PHE A 88 5.00 2.85 -1.58
C PHE A 88 4.07 3.92 -2.17
N PHE A 89 4.05 5.09 -1.54
CA PHE A 89 3.39 6.28 -2.05
C PHE A 89 4.29 7.02 -3.05
N LEU A 90 3.76 7.33 -4.23
CA LEU A 90 4.46 8.06 -5.27
C LEU A 90 3.71 9.35 -5.59
N ALA A 91 4.32 10.50 -5.31
CA ALA A 91 3.78 11.79 -5.72
C ALA A 91 4.90 12.83 -5.92
N PRO A 92 4.65 13.91 -6.67
CA PRO A 92 5.56 15.06 -6.75
C PRO A 92 5.95 15.64 -5.38
N PRO A 93 7.07 16.37 -5.28
CA PRO A 93 7.38 17.17 -4.09
C PRO A 93 6.22 18.11 -3.72
N ALA A 94 6.08 18.41 -2.43
CA ALA A 94 5.04 19.29 -1.90
C ALA A 94 3.57 18.83 -2.09
N SER A 95 3.30 17.59 -2.51
CA SER A 95 1.93 17.05 -2.61
C SER A 95 1.28 16.64 -1.27
N GLY A 96 1.81 17.04 -0.11
CA GLY A 96 1.23 16.67 1.20
C GLY A 96 1.51 15.24 1.70
N LYS A 97 2.40 14.48 1.05
CA LYS A 97 2.80 13.12 1.46
C LYS A 97 3.24 13.00 2.92
N GLY A 98 3.77 14.07 3.51
CA GLY A 98 4.29 14.09 4.88
C GLY A 98 3.27 13.74 5.96
N VAL A 99 1.97 13.88 5.68
CA VAL A 99 0.89 13.52 6.61
C VAL A 99 0.98 12.05 7.04
N MET A 100 1.49 11.15 6.19
CA MET A 100 1.63 9.73 6.52
C MET A 100 2.49 9.47 7.77
N SER A 101 3.40 10.39 8.13
CA SER A 101 4.29 10.26 9.29
C SER A 101 3.53 10.09 10.60
N TRP A 102 2.31 10.62 10.70
CA TRP A 102 1.46 10.42 11.87
C TRP A 102 1.20 8.95 12.16
N SER A 103 1.03 8.11 11.12
CA SER A 103 0.80 6.67 11.28
C SER A 103 1.96 5.94 11.98
N LYS A 104 3.18 6.49 11.96
CA LYS A 104 4.34 5.90 12.62
C LYS A 104 4.17 5.88 14.15
N ILE A 105 3.48 6.87 14.72
CA ILE A 105 3.21 6.96 16.17
C ILE A 105 2.50 5.70 16.68
N LEU A 106 1.73 5.01 15.84
CA LEU A 106 1.01 3.78 16.20
C LEU A 106 1.92 2.64 16.69
N ILE A 107 3.19 2.59 16.26
CA ILE A 107 4.15 1.55 16.66
C ILE A 107 5.16 2.01 17.70
N GLU A 108 5.34 3.32 17.90
CA GLU A 108 6.40 3.89 18.75
C GLU A 108 6.39 3.36 20.18
N PRO A 109 5.24 3.26 20.90
CA PRO A 109 5.23 2.69 22.25
C PRO A 109 5.72 1.25 22.31
N ILE A 110 5.45 0.46 21.27
CA ILE A 110 5.91 -0.94 21.15
C ILE A 110 7.41 -0.95 20.91
N HIS A 111 7.90 -0.11 19.98
CA HIS A 111 9.32 0.03 19.71
C HIS A 111 10.10 0.39 20.96
N ASP A 112 9.67 1.43 21.68
CA ASP A 112 10.33 1.94 22.86
C ASP A 112 10.39 0.89 23.97
N LYS A 113 9.30 0.16 24.19
CA LYS A 113 9.26 -0.93 25.17
C LYS A 113 10.24 -2.05 24.82
N VAL A 114 10.23 -2.54 23.58
CA VAL A 114 11.14 -3.60 23.11
C VAL A 114 12.62 -3.15 23.19
N LEU A 115 12.90 -1.91 22.79
CA LEU A 115 14.24 -1.35 22.84
C LEU A 115 14.74 -1.17 24.28
N LYS A 116 13.87 -0.66 25.17
CA LYS A 116 14.18 -0.46 26.58
C LYS A 116 14.45 -1.79 27.28
N ASP A 117 13.59 -2.78 27.09
CA ASP A 117 13.71 -4.09 27.73
C ASP A 117 14.98 -4.82 27.26
N SER A 118 15.27 -4.80 25.96
CA SER A 118 16.50 -5.41 25.44
C SER A 118 17.77 -4.70 25.94
N LYS A 119 17.78 -3.36 26.00
CA LYS A 119 18.88 -2.60 26.62
C LYS A 119 19.07 -2.95 28.10
N GLN A 120 17.98 -3.08 28.85
CA GLN A 120 18.03 -3.46 30.27
C GLN A 120 18.58 -4.87 30.44
N ALA A 121 18.16 -5.83 29.62
CA ALA A 121 18.70 -7.19 29.61
C ALA A 121 20.21 -7.20 29.32
N ILE A 122 20.68 -6.40 28.34
CA ILE A 122 22.11 -6.26 28.03
C ILE A 122 22.89 -5.67 29.21
N ILE A 123 22.34 -4.67 29.90
CA ILE A 123 22.98 -4.08 31.09
C ILE A 123 23.04 -5.10 32.23
N ALA A 124 21.96 -5.85 32.48
CA ALA A 124 21.93 -6.90 33.48
C ALA A 124 22.96 -8.00 33.19
N TYR A 125 23.03 -8.47 31.95
CA TYR A 125 24.01 -9.46 31.50
C TYR A 125 25.46 -8.98 31.69
N LYS A 126 25.75 -7.71 31.41
CA LYS A 126 27.09 -7.14 31.60
C LYS A 126 27.53 -7.14 33.07
N LYS A 127 26.59 -7.05 34.01
CA LYS A 127 26.82 -7.02 35.47
C LYS A 127 26.96 -8.42 36.11
N LEU A 128 26.64 -9.49 35.38
CA LEU A 128 26.84 -10.85 35.88
C LEU A 128 28.34 -11.12 36.09
N GLU A 129 28.70 -11.56 37.30
CA GLU A 129 30.06 -11.98 37.65
C GLU A 129 30.43 -13.29 36.95
N ASP A 130 29.47 -14.22 36.91
CA ASP A 130 29.56 -15.47 36.16
C ASP A 130 28.63 -15.45 34.94
N LYS A 131 29.20 -15.69 33.78
CA LYS A 131 28.51 -15.73 32.49
C LYS A 131 28.51 -17.13 31.89
N GLU A 132 29.07 -18.12 32.59
CA GLU A 132 28.98 -19.51 32.16
C GLU A 132 27.50 -19.89 32.06
N ASN A 133 27.10 -20.39 30.89
CA ASN A 133 25.74 -20.83 30.57
C ASN A 133 24.65 -19.76 30.46
N VAL A 134 24.98 -18.46 30.51
CA VAL A 134 24.00 -17.38 30.25
C VAL A 134 24.12 -16.91 28.80
N ALA A 135 23.04 -17.03 28.03
CA ALA A 135 23.01 -16.51 26.66
C ALA A 135 23.10 -14.97 26.68
N LYS A 136 24.02 -14.42 25.89
CA LYS A 136 24.13 -12.97 25.71
C LYS A 136 22.84 -12.44 25.07
N PRO A 137 22.13 -11.49 25.70
CA PRO A 137 20.95 -10.88 25.10
C PRO A 137 21.38 -9.96 23.95
N GLU A 138 20.59 -9.96 22.89
CA GLU A 138 20.79 -9.12 21.71
C GLU A 138 19.86 -7.92 21.72
N LEU A 139 20.27 -6.85 21.03
CA LEU A 139 19.48 -5.63 20.93
C LEU A 139 18.26 -5.88 20.04
N GLN A 140 17.08 -5.60 20.56
CA GLN A 140 15.83 -5.79 19.83
C GLN A 140 15.22 -4.44 19.45
N VAL A 141 14.68 -4.39 18.24
CA VAL A 141 14.01 -3.22 17.67
C VAL A 141 12.77 -3.67 16.91
N LYS A 142 11.78 -2.79 16.80
CA LYS A 142 10.61 -2.98 15.91
C LYS A 142 10.68 -2.14 14.65
N GLU A 143 11.53 -1.13 14.66
CA GLU A 143 11.72 -0.22 13.53
C GLU A 143 13.20 -0.16 13.18
N VAL A 144 13.47 -0.15 11.89
CA VAL A 144 14.83 -0.05 11.35
C VAL A 144 14.88 1.09 10.35
N PRO A 145 15.82 2.05 10.52
CA PRO A 145 16.03 3.11 9.54
C PRO A 145 16.38 2.55 8.16
N ALA A 146 15.89 3.20 7.09
CA ALA A 146 16.14 2.78 5.72
C ALA A 146 17.63 2.81 5.32
N ASN A 147 18.46 3.58 6.02
CA ASN A 147 19.91 3.68 5.82
C ASN A 147 20.72 2.62 6.58
N THR A 148 20.08 1.56 7.07
CA THR A 148 20.75 0.48 7.81
C THR A 148 21.56 -0.41 6.87
N SER A 149 22.83 -0.68 7.21
CA SER A 149 23.68 -1.58 6.43
C SER A 149 23.11 -3.00 6.40
N GLY A 150 23.39 -3.74 5.31
CA GLY A 150 22.85 -5.10 5.13
C GLY A 150 23.16 -6.02 6.32
N ALA A 151 24.41 -6.02 6.81
CA ALA A 151 24.81 -6.85 7.94
C ALA A 151 24.04 -6.57 9.24
N LYS A 152 23.73 -5.30 9.52
CA LYS A 152 22.95 -4.87 10.69
C LYS A 152 21.47 -5.15 10.49
N PHE A 153 20.97 -5.04 9.26
CA PHE A 153 19.61 -5.42 8.91
C PHE A 153 19.36 -6.92 9.13
N TYR A 154 20.27 -7.80 8.69
CA TYR A 154 20.18 -9.25 8.99
C TYR A 154 20.12 -9.52 10.49
N HIS A 155 21.01 -8.87 11.24
CA HIS A 155 21.05 -9.02 12.70
C HIS A 155 19.72 -8.60 13.35
N HIS A 156 19.17 -7.44 13.00
CA HIS A 156 17.87 -7.00 13.51
C HIS A 156 16.73 -7.91 13.08
N LEU A 157 16.74 -8.42 11.85
CA LEU A 157 15.67 -9.27 11.34
C LEU A 157 15.68 -10.66 12.00
N GLU A 158 16.85 -11.20 12.32
CA GLU A 158 16.99 -12.48 13.04
C GLU A 158 16.52 -12.39 14.49
N HIS A 159 16.80 -11.27 15.16
CA HIS A 159 16.50 -11.06 16.58
C HIS A 159 15.17 -10.34 16.83
N SER A 160 14.42 -10.03 15.77
CA SER A 160 13.06 -9.50 15.91
C SER A 160 12.09 -10.64 16.16
N HIS A 161 11.37 -10.58 17.29
CA HIS A 161 10.41 -11.61 17.66
C HIS A 161 9.22 -11.71 16.70
N ASP A 162 8.74 -10.59 16.17
CA ASP A 162 7.52 -10.55 15.34
C ASP A 162 7.59 -9.52 14.21
N GLY A 163 8.77 -9.43 13.60
CA GLY A 163 9.02 -8.67 12.38
C GLY A 163 9.45 -7.23 12.59
N LEU A 164 9.94 -6.64 11.52
CA LEU A 164 10.49 -5.29 11.48
C LEU A 164 9.67 -4.38 10.58
N LEU A 165 9.60 -3.10 10.95
CA LEU A 165 9.10 -2.03 10.11
C LEU A 165 10.28 -1.23 9.54
N ILE A 166 10.27 -1.01 8.23
CA ILE A 166 11.01 0.09 7.60
C ILE A 166 9.98 1.17 7.27
N PHE A 167 10.11 2.34 7.89
CA PHE A 167 9.29 3.50 7.60
C PHE A 167 10.18 4.65 7.15
N ASP A 168 9.94 5.19 5.95
CA ASP A 168 10.69 6.35 5.47
C ASP A 168 9.83 7.22 4.55
N THR A 169 9.86 8.53 4.77
CA THR A 169 9.18 9.50 3.90
C THR A 169 9.98 9.83 2.65
N GLU A 170 11.21 9.34 2.54
CA GLU A 170 12.09 9.54 1.39
C GLU A 170 12.73 8.22 0.94
N ALA A 171 12.16 7.62 -0.10
CA ALA A 171 12.63 6.34 -0.66
C ALA A 171 14.08 6.35 -1.17
N ASP A 172 14.71 7.51 -1.34
CA ASP A 172 16.12 7.63 -1.71
C ASP A 172 17.06 7.03 -0.67
N SER A 173 16.74 7.13 0.62
CA SER A 173 17.53 6.53 1.70
C SER A 173 17.68 5.02 1.51
N LEU A 174 16.56 4.34 1.26
CA LEU A 174 16.54 2.89 1.02
C LEU A 174 17.18 2.54 -0.33
N SER A 175 16.89 3.33 -1.37
CA SER A 175 17.45 3.13 -2.72
C SER A 175 18.97 3.19 -2.72
N ASN A 176 19.54 4.16 -1.99
CA ASN A 176 20.99 4.32 -1.86
C ASN A 176 21.63 3.13 -1.13
N MET A 177 20.93 2.53 -0.17
CA MET A 177 21.40 1.30 0.49
C MET A 177 21.36 0.09 -0.43
N LEU A 178 20.29 -0.08 -1.22
CA LEU A 178 20.18 -1.22 -2.14
C LEU A 178 21.22 -1.19 -3.27
N LYS A 179 21.70 0.00 -3.66
CA LYS A 179 22.78 0.17 -4.65
C LYS A 179 24.15 -0.29 -4.13
N GLN A 180 24.38 -0.32 -2.82
CA GLN A 180 25.67 -0.75 -2.27
C GLN A 180 25.75 -2.29 -2.30
N GLU A 181 26.83 -2.86 -2.85
CA GLU A 181 27.04 -4.34 -2.93
C GLU A 181 26.94 -5.07 -1.57
N TRP A 182 27.18 -4.34 -0.49
CA TRP A 182 27.28 -4.76 0.90
C TRP A 182 25.98 -4.44 1.66
N GLY A 183 25.10 -3.61 1.07
CA GLY A 183 23.78 -3.23 1.55
C GLY A 183 22.61 -3.81 0.72
N ASN A 184 22.86 -4.50 -0.39
CA ASN A 184 21.76 -5.07 -1.19
C ASN A 184 21.08 -6.24 -0.45
N PHE A 185 19.90 -5.96 0.11
CA PHE A 185 19.00 -6.94 0.72
C PHE A 185 17.66 -7.05 -0.04
N SER A 186 17.66 -6.74 -1.34
CA SER A 186 16.46 -6.89 -2.19
C SER A 186 15.94 -8.33 -2.22
N ASP A 187 16.84 -9.33 -2.18
CA ASP A 187 16.44 -10.74 -2.04
C ASP A 187 15.76 -11.03 -0.70
N VAL A 188 16.22 -10.40 0.39
CA VAL A 188 15.58 -10.48 1.71
C VAL A 188 14.18 -9.94 1.66
N MET A 189 13.96 -8.76 1.07
CA MET A 189 12.61 -8.20 0.92
C MET A 189 11.69 -9.18 0.17
N ARG A 190 12.20 -9.82 -0.89
CA ARG A 190 11.43 -10.80 -1.66
C ARG A 190 11.08 -12.07 -0.88
N LYS A 191 12.03 -12.59 -0.09
CA LYS A 191 11.86 -13.77 0.76
C LYS A 191 10.95 -13.47 1.96
N ALA A 192 11.18 -12.35 2.63
CA ALA A 192 10.37 -11.88 3.77
C ALA A 192 8.90 -11.68 3.39
N PHE A 193 8.61 -11.21 2.18
CA PHE A 193 7.24 -11.09 1.70
C PHE A 193 6.49 -12.43 1.64
N HIS A 194 7.17 -13.57 1.45
CA HIS A 194 6.56 -14.91 1.48
C HIS A 194 6.90 -15.70 2.75
N HIS A 195 7.54 -15.07 3.72
CA HIS A 195 8.08 -15.73 4.91
C HIS A 195 9.01 -16.91 4.56
N GLU A 196 9.72 -16.81 3.43
CA GLU A 196 10.68 -17.81 2.99
C GLU A 196 11.95 -17.74 3.85
N LYS A 197 12.47 -18.90 4.24
CA LYS A 197 13.71 -19.01 5.01
C LYS A 197 14.85 -18.26 4.33
N ILE A 198 15.55 -17.44 5.09
CA ILE A 198 16.80 -16.77 4.67
C ILE A 198 17.97 -17.49 5.34
N ALA A 199 18.95 -17.89 4.55
CA ALA A 199 20.22 -18.42 5.02
C ALA A 199 21.36 -17.69 4.31
N ILE A 200 22.31 -17.17 5.08
CA ILE A 200 23.48 -16.46 4.54
C ILE A 200 24.71 -16.92 5.30
N SER A 201 25.76 -17.23 4.54
CA SER A 201 27.08 -17.51 5.04
C SER A 201 28.05 -16.60 4.30
N ARG A 202 28.74 -15.70 5.00
CA ARG A 202 29.77 -14.84 4.42
C ARG A 202 31.11 -15.13 5.08
N SER A 203 32.15 -15.28 4.27
CA SER A 203 33.52 -15.55 4.71
C SER A 203 34.14 -14.39 5.51
N ILE A 204 33.66 -13.17 5.27
CA ILE A 204 34.02 -11.98 6.05
C ILE A 204 33.23 -12.02 7.35
N ASP A 205 33.95 -12.02 8.48
CA ASP A 205 33.46 -12.10 9.87
C ASP A 205 32.81 -13.44 10.30
N ASP A 206 32.96 -14.52 9.53
CA ASP A 206 32.38 -15.86 9.79
C ASP A 206 30.88 -15.81 10.18
N ARG A 207 30.13 -14.90 9.55
CA ARG A 207 28.72 -14.64 9.90
C ARG A 207 27.82 -15.64 9.19
N PHE A 208 27.08 -16.38 10.01
CA PHE A 208 26.01 -17.26 9.58
C PHE A 208 24.67 -16.78 10.14
N TYR A 209 23.75 -16.39 9.26
CA TYR A 209 22.38 -16.02 9.64
C TYR A 209 21.41 -17.08 9.14
N GLN A 210 20.46 -17.49 10.00
CA GLN A 210 19.40 -18.43 9.61
C GLN A 210 18.04 -17.99 10.14
N ILE A 211 17.33 -17.21 9.32
CA ILE A 211 16.03 -16.64 9.66
C ILE A 211 14.94 -17.53 9.07
N LYS A 212 14.22 -18.28 9.91
CA LYS A 212 13.24 -19.29 9.47
C LYS A 212 11.99 -18.67 8.82
N ASN A 213 11.41 -17.67 9.48
CA ASN A 213 10.17 -17.01 9.06
C ASN A 213 10.38 -15.49 9.12
N PRO A 214 11.13 -14.90 8.18
CA PRO A 214 11.33 -13.46 8.16
C PRO A 214 9.99 -12.73 8.00
N LYS A 215 9.76 -11.74 8.85
CA LYS A 215 8.60 -10.86 8.81
C LYS A 215 9.11 -9.42 8.66
N LEU A 216 8.69 -8.76 7.59
CA LEU A 216 9.10 -7.40 7.27
C LEU A 216 7.89 -6.66 6.77
N SER A 217 7.68 -5.45 7.28
CA SER A 217 6.71 -4.48 6.78
C SER A 217 7.47 -3.24 6.31
N ILE A 218 6.98 -2.60 5.25
CA ILE A 218 7.67 -1.48 4.62
C ILE A 218 6.63 -0.41 4.28
N VAL A 219 6.88 0.82 4.69
CA VAL A 219 6.04 1.97 4.38
C VAL A 219 6.96 3.08 3.89
N LEU A 220 6.88 3.38 2.60
CA LEU A 220 7.74 4.36 1.94
C LEU A 220 6.92 5.44 1.27
N SER A 221 7.47 6.63 1.18
CA SER A 221 7.04 7.59 0.18
C SER A 221 8.20 8.18 -0.60
N GLY A 222 7.88 8.70 -1.78
CA GLY A 222 8.87 9.24 -2.68
C GLY A 222 8.28 9.88 -3.92
N THR A 223 9.17 10.36 -4.78
CA THR A 223 8.81 10.84 -6.11
C THR A 223 8.90 9.72 -7.14
N PRO A 224 8.20 9.83 -8.29
CA PRO A 224 8.27 8.80 -9.34
C PRO A 224 9.69 8.48 -9.82
N ASN A 225 10.61 9.46 -9.75
CA ASN A 225 12.01 9.25 -10.12
C ASN A 225 12.78 8.37 -9.14
N GLN A 226 12.33 8.27 -7.89
CA GLN A 226 12.94 7.44 -6.83
C GLN A 226 12.51 5.97 -6.92
N LEU A 227 11.49 5.65 -7.73
CA LEU A 227 11.02 4.28 -7.92
C LEU A 227 12.08 3.37 -8.57
N LYS A 228 12.69 3.82 -9.67
CA LYS A 228 13.69 3.02 -10.42
C LYS A 228 14.94 2.71 -9.60
N PRO A 229 15.53 3.67 -8.87
CA PRO A 229 16.61 3.40 -7.92
C PRO A 229 16.31 2.34 -6.86
N LEU A 230 15.04 2.18 -6.45
CA LEU A 230 14.62 1.19 -5.46
C LEU A 230 14.33 -0.17 -6.09
N ILE A 231 13.64 -0.15 -7.24
CA ILE A 231 13.14 -1.33 -7.94
C ILE A 231 13.72 -1.29 -9.34
N ASP A 232 14.88 -1.93 -9.52
CA ASP A 232 15.65 -1.88 -10.78
C ASP A 232 14.92 -2.50 -11.97
N SER A 233 13.98 -3.42 -11.71
CA SER A 233 13.21 -4.10 -12.75
C SER A 233 11.85 -4.58 -12.23
N LYS A 234 10.86 -4.56 -13.11
CA LYS A 234 9.55 -5.19 -12.88
C LYS A 234 9.64 -6.72 -12.84
N GLU A 235 10.60 -7.28 -13.56
CA GLU A 235 10.76 -8.72 -13.76
C GLU A 235 11.45 -9.41 -12.57
N ASN A 236 12.18 -8.66 -11.74
CA ASN A 236 12.91 -9.23 -10.61
C ASN A 236 12.01 -9.64 -9.43
N GLY A 237 10.70 -9.45 -9.57
CA GLY A 237 9.65 -9.82 -8.64
C GLY A 237 9.44 -8.86 -7.45
N LEU A 238 10.34 -7.91 -7.19
CA LEU A 238 10.17 -6.98 -6.07
C LEU A 238 9.01 -6.01 -6.31
N PHE A 239 8.85 -5.50 -7.54
CA PHE A 239 7.76 -4.60 -7.92
C PHE A 239 6.39 -5.12 -7.47
N SER A 240 6.08 -6.37 -7.85
CA SER A 240 4.78 -7.00 -7.56
C SER A 240 4.46 -7.14 -6.06
N ARG A 241 5.44 -7.00 -5.17
CA ARG A 241 5.26 -7.16 -3.72
C ARG A 241 4.87 -5.85 -3.03
N PHE A 242 5.03 -4.71 -3.71
CA PHE A 242 4.61 -3.41 -3.19
C PHE A 242 3.17 -3.11 -3.59
N ILE A 243 2.42 -2.57 -2.62
CA ILE A 243 1.24 -1.77 -2.86
C ILE A 243 1.71 -0.41 -3.34
N PHE A 244 1.24 0.03 -4.50
CA PHE A 244 1.51 1.36 -5.01
C PHE A 244 0.27 2.22 -4.87
N TYR A 245 0.48 3.44 -4.40
CA TYR A 245 -0.52 4.49 -4.40
C TYR A 245 0.10 5.75 -5.00
N TYR A 246 -0.37 6.12 -6.19
CA TYR A 246 0.14 7.26 -6.95
C TYR A 246 -0.89 8.38 -6.95
N PHE A 247 -0.41 9.62 -6.84
CA PHE A 247 -1.19 10.84 -7.10
C PHE A 247 -0.25 11.98 -7.51
N ASP A 248 -0.76 12.93 -8.28
CA ASP A 248 -0.02 14.10 -8.77
C ASP A 248 -0.69 15.43 -8.43
N ASP A 249 -1.86 15.39 -7.79
CA ASP A 249 -2.56 16.58 -7.32
C ASP A 249 -1.65 17.38 -6.38
N VAL A 250 -1.42 18.64 -6.75
CA VAL A 250 -0.80 19.61 -5.85
C VAL A 250 -1.93 20.17 -4.99
N LEU A 251 -1.95 19.79 -3.72
CA LEU A 251 -2.86 20.41 -2.76
C LEU A 251 -2.67 21.92 -2.82
N GLY A 252 -3.79 22.66 -2.88
CA GLY A 252 -3.78 24.11 -2.76
C GLY A 252 -3.17 24.55 -1.42
N TRP A 253 -2.97 25.85 -1.27
CA TRP A 253 -2.47 26.40 -0.01
C TRP A 253 -3.46 26.12 1.13
N LYS A 254 -3.04 25.35 2.14
CA LYS A 254 -3.80 25.12 3.38
C LYS A 254 -3.58 26.32 4.30
N ASP A 255 -4.63 26.76 4.99
CA ASP A 255 -4.45 27.72 6.07
C ASP A 255 -3.66 27.06 7.20
N VAL A 256 -2.44 27.53 7.40
CA VAL A 256 -1.50 27.06 8.44
C VAL A 256 -1.40 28.07 9.60
N SER A 257 -2.31 29.05 9.64
CA SER A 257 -2.35 30.00 10.73
C SER A 257 -2.81 29.33 12.04
N PRO A 258 -2.41 29.85 13.21
CA PRO A 258 -2.87 29.31 14.50
C PRO A 258 -4.39 29.34 14.72
N ASN A 259 -5.15 30.03 13.86
CA ASN A 259 -6.62 30.14 13.93
C ASN A 259 -7.32 29.17 12.97
N ALA A 260 -6.57 28.42 12.16
CA ALA A 260 -7.13 27.34 11.36
C ALA A 260 -7.76 26.28 12.27
N GLU A 261 -8.67 25.48 11.71
CA GLU A 261 -9.26 24.35 12.41
C GLU A 261 -8.15 23.42 12.91
N TYR A 262 -8.00 23.35 14.24
CA TYR A 262 -6.92 22.61 14.90
C TYR A 262 -7.45 21.26 15.35
N VAL A 263 -6.84 20.20 14.82
CA VAL A 263 -6.98 18.85 15.33
C VAL A 263 -5.63 18.47 15.94
N ASP A 264 -5.65 18.05 17.19
CA ASP A 264 -4.45 17.57 17.89
C ASP A 264 -4.12 16.15 17.42
N TYR A 265 -3.43 16.05 16.28
CA TYR A 265 -3.04 14.75 15.73
C TYR A 265 -2.05 14.01 16.64
N ASP A 266 -1.21 14.73 17.39
CA ASP A 266 -0.33 14.13 18.39
C ASP A 266 -1.15 13.39 19.46
N GLU A 267 -2.16 14.03 20.05
CA GLU A 267 -3.05 13.41 21.03
C GLU A 267 -3.85 12.25 20.42
N LEU A 268 -4.44 12.45 19.23
CA LEU A 268 -5.23 11.43 18.52
C LEU A 268 -4.43 10.14 18.30
N PHE A 269 -3.24 10.24 17.69
CA PHE A 269 -2.40 9.08 17.41
C PHE A 269 -1.75 8.52 18.68
N SER A 270 -1.46 9.35 19.69
CA SER A 270 -0.97 8.89 20.99
C SER A 270 -2.01 8.08 21.76
N ASN A 271 -3.30 8.37 21.60
CA ASN A 271 -4.36 7.58 22.21
C ASN A 271 -4.55 6.25 21.46
N ALA A 272 -4.62 6.29 20.13
CA ALA A 272 -4.69 5.08 19.34
C ALA A 272 -3.48 4.15 19.54
N SER A 273 -2.27 4.69 19.68
CA SER A 273 -1.06 3.89 19.89
C SER A 273 -1.05 3.13 21.22
N LYS A 274 -1.75 3.62 22.25
CA LYS A 274 -1.95 2.88 23.52
C LYS A 274 -2.80 1.62 23.30
N GLU A 275 -3.87 1.72 22.52
CA GLU A 275 -4.71 0.57 22.20
C GLU A 275 -3.96 -0.46 21.35
N ILE A 276 -3.15 0.00 20.40
CA ILE A 276 -2.31 -0.87 19.58
C ILE A 276 -1.21 -1.52 20.43
N TYR A 277 -0.64 -0.81 21.40
CA TYR A 277 0.30 -1.35 22.36
C TYR A 277 -0.31 -2.47 23.20
N ASP A 278 -1.50 -2.25 23.76
CA ASP A 278 -2.20 -3.25 24.57
C ASP A 278 -2.57 -4.49 23.74
N LEU A 279 -3.05 -4.29 22.51
CA LEU A 279 -3.31 -5.37 21.56
C LEU A 279 -2.03 -6.15 21.23
N TYR A 280 -0.93 -5.45 20.91
CA TYR A 280 0.35 -6.09 20.59
C TYR A 280 0.82 -6.98 21.73
N PHE A 281 0.82 -6.49 22.97
CA PHE A 281 1.29 -7.29 24.11
C PHE A 281 0.30 -8.38 24.52
N SER A 282 -0.99 -8.19 24.26
CA SER A 282 -1.99 -9.26 24.43
C SER A 282 -1.72 -10.41 23.45
N LEU A 283 -1.49 -10.09 22.18
CA LEU A 283 -1.11 -11.04 21.14
C LEU A 283 0.26 -11.68 21.42
N PHE A 284 1.26 -10.89 21.78
CA PHE A 284 2.63 -11.36 22.04
C PHE A 284 2.67 -12.34 23.21
N ASN A 285 1.91 -12.07 24.28
CA ASN A 285 1.83 -12.94 25.46
C ASN A 285 0.79 -14.05 25.34
N HIS A 286 0.00 -14.08 24.27
CA HIS A 286 -0.98 -15.13 24.02
C HIS A 286 -0.30 -16.51 23.94
N LYS A 287 -0.90 -17.54 24.54
CA LYS A 287 -0.25 -18.87 24.67
C LYS A 287 -0.05 -19.56 23.32
N THR A 288 -0.98 -19.37 22.40
CA THR A 288 -1.00 -20.01 21.08
C THR A 288 -0.99 -18.97 19.96
N HIS A 289 -0.78 -19.42 18.73
CA HIS A 289 -0.94 -18.55 17.56
C HIS A 289 -2.43 -18.39 17.24
N ILE A 290 -2.80 -17.20 16.76
CA ILE A 290 -4.17 -16.88 16.36
C ILE A 290 -4.30 -17.05 14.85
N GLU A 291 -5.24 -17.88 14.44
CA GLU A 291 -5.59 -18.08 13.04
C GLU A 291 -6.77 -17.21 12.65
N VAL A 292 -6.62 -16.40 11.62
CA VAL A 292 -7.76 -15.74 10.96
C VAL A 292 -8.14 -16.53 9.72
N LYS A 293 -9.44 -16.84 9.59
CA LYS A 293 -10.02 -17.64 8.52
C LYS A 293 -11.02 -16.85 7.71
N LEU A 294 -11.15 -17.20 6.43
CA LEU A 294 -12.26 -16.80 5.58
C LEU A 294 -13.22 -17.98 5.45
N THR A 295 -14.52 -17.71 5.37
CA THR A 295 -15.52 -18.75 5.12
C THR A 295 -15.42 -19.27 3.68
N PRO A 296 -15.99 -20.45 3.35
CA PRO A 296 -16.06 -20.93 1.98
C PRO A 296 -16.69 -19.91 1.03
N GLU A 297 -17.78 -19.25 1.43
CA GLU A 297 -18.47 -18.25 0.62
C GLU A 297 -17.60 -17.00 0.37
N GLN A 298 -16.80 -16.60 1.36
CA GLN A 298 -15.83 -15.51 1.20
C GLN A 298 -14.70 -15.90 0.25
N TRP A 299 -14.23 -17.16 0.30
CA TRP A 299 -13.25 -17.68 -0.65
C TRP A 299 -13.80 -17.73 -2.07
N ASP A 300 -15.05 -18.16 -2.26
CA ASP A 300 -15.69 -18.18 -3.58
C ASP A 300 -15.79 -16.77 -4.16
N LYS A 301 -16.28 -15.80 -3.36
CA LYS A 301 -16.31 -14.39 -3.77
C LYS A 301 -14.91 -13.86 -4.10
N PHE A 302 -13.89 -14.17 -3.30
CA PHE A 302 -12.51 -13.77 -3.58
C PHE A 302 -12.01 -14.36 -4.90
N GLN A 303 -12.22 -15.67 -5.12
CA GLN A 303 -11.81 -16.37 -6.34
C GLN A 303 -12.47 -15.75 -7.57
N ASP A 304 -13.78 -15.53 -7.55
CA ASP A 304 -14.51 -14.90 -8.66
C ASP A 304 -13.92 -13.54 -9.03
N ARG A 305 -13.60 -12.71 -8.03
CA ARG A 305 -13.00 -11.38 -8.26
C ARG A 305 -11.59 -11.47 -8.83
N MET A 306 -10.76 -12.37 -8.31
CA MET A 306 -9.39 -12.53 -8.78
C MET A 306 -9.33 -13.14 -10.18
N ILE A 307 -10.20 -14.11 -10.48
CA ILE A 307 -10.36 -14.69 -11.82
C ILE A 307 -10.76 -13.60 -12.81
N ALA A 308 -11.82 -12.84 -12.50
CA ALA A 308 -12.27 -11.73 -13.34
C ALA A 308 -11.15 -10.71 -13.60
N ALA A 309 -10.39 -10.32 -12.57
CA ALA A 309 -9.25 -9.41 -12.73
C ALA A 309 -8.17 -9.99 -13.66
N THR A 310 -7.83 -11.27 -13.53
CA THR A 310 -6.84 -11.92 -14.40
C THR A 310 -7.34 -12.13 -15.83
N ASP A 311 -8.61 -12.45 -16.02
CA ASP A 311 -9.21 -12.63 -17.35
C ASP A 311 -9.27 -11.29 -18.10
N ILE A 312 -9.59 -10.21 -17.40
CA ILE A 312 -9.52 -8.85 -17.95
C ILE A 312 -8.10 -8.55 -18.44
N LEU A 313 -7.06 -8.89 -17.67
CA LEU A 313 -5.67 -8.68 -18.09
C LEU A 313 -5.29 -9.49 -19.33
N ILE A 314 -5.68 -10.76 -19.38
CA ILE A 314 -5.41 -11.66 -20.51
C ILE A 314 -6.10 -11.14 -21.77
N LYS A 315 -7.40 -10.83 -21.68
CA LYS A 315 -8.19 -10.26 -22.78
C LYS A 315 -7.58 -8.95 -23.31
N ASN A 316 -6.98 -8.15 -22.41
CA ASN A 316 -6.35 -6.89 -22.74
C ASN A 316 -4.86 -6.98 -23.11
N LYS A 317 -4.31 -8.19 -23.24
CA LYS A 317 -2.90 -8.44 -23.58
C LYS A 317 -1.91 -7.76 -22.60
N LYS A 318 -2.28 -7.66 -21.32
CA LYS A 318 -1.46 -7.12 -20.22
C LYS A 318 -0.97 -8.23 -19.29
N THR A 319 -0.41 -9.28 -19.89
CA THR A 319 0.04 -10.47 -19.17
C THR A 319 1.26 -10.22 -18.29
N ASP A 320 2.06 -9.20 -18.61
CA ASP A 320 3.20 -8.71 -17.82
C ASP A 320 2.79 -8.19 -16.43
N PHE A 321 1.54 -7.74 -16.28
CA PHE A 321 0.99 -7.27 -15.01
C PHE A 321 0.35 -8.38 -14.15
N LEU A 322 0.23 -9.62 -14.65
CA LEU A 322 -0.41 -10.72 -13.91
C LEU A 322 0.27 -11.03 -12.58
N SER A 323 1.59 -10.86 -12.49
CA SER A 323 2.34 -11.08 -11.25
C SER A 323 1.91 -10.11 -10.14
N VAL A 324 1.61 -8.86 -10.49
CA VAL A 324 1.14 -7.82 -9.57
C VAL A 324 -0.24 -8.20 -9.02
N VAL A 325 -1.19 -8.53 -9.90
CA VAL A 325 -2.54 -8.93 -9.46
C VAL A 325 -2.52 -10.17 -8.57
N LYS A 326 -1.72 -11.19 -8.89
CA LYS A 326 -1.58 -12.38 -8.04
C LYS A 326 -1.05 -12.05 -6.64
N ARG A 327 -0.14 -11.07 -6.53
CA ARG A 327 0.39 -10.62 -5.23
C ARG A 327 -0.59 -9.71 -4.48
N LEU A 328 -1.38 -8.92 -5.20
CA LEU A 328 -2.50 -8.19 -4.62
C LEU A 328 -3.54 -9.14 -4.00
N GLY A 329 -3.71 -10.37 -4.52
CA GLY A 329 -4.51 -11.40 -3.86
C GLY A 329 -3.97 -11.84 -2.49
N VAL A 330 -2.64 -11.91 -2.31
CA VAL A 330 -2.02 -12.18 -1.00
C VAL A 330 -2.17 -10.97 -0.07
N ILE A 331 -2.04 -9.76 -0.61
CA ILE A 331 -2.19 -8.51 0.13
C ILE A 331 -3.64 -8.34 0.61
N PHE A 332 -4.63 -8.65 -0.23
CA PHE A 332 -6.04 -8.72 0.15
C PHE A 332 -6.22 -9.57 1.41
N PHE A 333 -5.70 -10.80 1.37
CA PHE A 333 -5.81 -11.73 2.49
C PHE A 333 -5.17 -11.17 3.77
N ARG A 334 -4.00 -10.53 3.65
CA ARG A 334 -3.32 -9.86 4.77
C ARG A 334 -4.12 -8.71 5.36
N ILE A 335 -4.78 -7.91 4.52
CA ILE A 335 -5.66 -6.82 4.97
C ILE A 335 -6.84 -7.39 5.76
N CYS A 336 -7.43 -8.50 5.30
CA CYS A 336 -8.44 -9.23 6.09
C CYS A 336 -7.91 -9.64 7.47
N LEU A 337 -6.66 -10.13 7.57
CA LEU A 337 -6.05 -10.45 8.88
C LEU A 337 -5.98 -9.21 9.79
N ILE A 338 -5.50 -8.07 9.25
CA ILE A 338 -5.35 -6.82 10.02
C ILE A 338 -6.71 -6.35 10.54
N LEU A 339 -7.69 -6.22 9.65
CA LEU A 339 -9.02 -5.72 10.01
C LEU A 339 -9.73 -6.64 11.00
N THR A 340 -9.65 -7.95 10.81
CA THR A 340 -10.26 -8.93 11.73
C THR A 340 -9.68 -8.84 13.14
N VAL A 341 -8.35 -8.70 13.24
CA VAL A 341 -7.68 -8.61 14.55
C VAL A 341 -8.03 -7.32 15.26
N LEU A 342 -8.04 -6.18 14.55
CA LEU A 342 -8.47 -4.90 15.13
C LEU A 342 -9.91 -4.97 15.64
N ARG A 343 -10.82 -5.55 14.84
CA ARG A 343 -12.24 -5.69 15.20
C ARG A 343 -12.46 -6.56 16.43
N ASN A 344 -11.59 -7.54 16.65
CA ASN A 344 -11.66 -8.47 17.77
C ASN A 344 -10.68 -8.14 18.91
N LYS A 345 -10.06 -6.95 18.92
CA LYS A 345 -9.01 -6.59 19.89
C LYS A 345 -9.41 -6.78 21.36
N THR A 346 -10.68 -6.55 21.71
CA THR A 346 -11.22 -6.72 23.07
C THR A 346 -11.54 -8.18 23.41
N ASN A 347 -11.82 -9.01 22.39
CA ASN A 347 -12.09 -10.43 22.54
C ASN A 347 -10.80 -11.25 22.62
N ILE A 348 -9.70 -10.72 22.08
CA ILE A 348 -8.38 -11.35 22.14
C ILE A 348 -7.77 -11.08 23.52
N SER A 349 -8.00 -12.00 24.47
CA SER A 349 -7.48 -11.89 25.84
C SER A 349 -6.34 -12.87 26.10
N ILE A 350 -5.34 -12.45 26.87
CA ILE A 350 -4.26 -13.31 27.38
C ILE A 350 -4.81 -14.51 28.16
N ASN A 351 -6.00 -14.35 28.76
CA ASN A 351 -6.64 -15.32 29.65
C ASN A 351 -7.71 -16.19 28.98
N ASP A 352 -7.98 -16.04 27.68
CA ASP A 352 -8.86 -16.94 26.95
C ASP A 352 -8.03 -18.01 26.20
N PRO A 353 -7.80 -19.20 26.80
CA PRO A 353 -7.04 -20.26 26.16
C PRO A 353 -7.80 -20.98 25.03
N VAL A 354 -9.08 -20.65 24.79
CA VAL A 354 -9.96 -21.43 23.91
C VAL A 354 -10.06 -20.79 22.54
N THR A 355 -10.20 -19.47 22.45
CA THR A 355 -10.41 -18.79 21.17
C THR A 355 -9.10 -18.57 20.43
N THR A 356 -8.76 -19.50 19.54
CA THR A 356 -7.54 -19.45 18.70
C THR A 356 -7.83 -19.16 17.24
N GLU A 357 -9.11 -19.04 16.89
CA GLU A 357 -9.59 -18.87 15.53
C GLU A 357 -10.59 -17.73 15.45
N TYR A 358 -10.41 -16.82 14.51
CA TYR A 358 -11.33 -15.73 14.22
C TYR A 358 -11.73 -15.76 12.75
N ILE A 359 -13.02 -15.57 12.49
CA ILE A 359 -13.55 -15.52 11.12
C ILE A 359 -13.59 -14.05 10.69
N CYS A 360 -13.03 -13.76 9.50
CA CYS A 360 -13.14 -12.45 8.88
C CYS A 360 -14.61 -12.08 8.66
N SER A 361 -15.02 -10.89 9.06
CA SER A 361 -16.39 -10.45 8.83
C SER A 361 -16.62 -10.14 7.35
N ASP A 362 -17.86 -10.27 6.86
CA ASP A 362 -18.20 -9.87 5.50
C ASP A 362 -17.92 -8.38 5.24
N THR A 363 -18.08 -7.54 6.26
CA THR A 363 -17.73 -6.13 6.22
C THR A 363 -16.23 -5.92 5.96
N ASP A 364 -15.36 -6.55 6.76
CA ASP A 364 -13.90 -6.44 6.59
C ASP A 364 -13.43 -6.99 5.24
N MET A 365 -14.02 -8.11 4.82
CA MET A 365 -13.77 -8.73 3.52
C MET A 365 -14.14 -7.77 2.38
N ASN A 366 -15.33 -7.16 2.42
CA ASN A 366 -15.78 -6.23 1.41
C ASN A 366 -14.92 -4.96 1.37
N THR A 367 -14.54 -4.41 2.54
CA THR A 367 -13.58 -3.28 2.61
C THR A 367 -12.26 -3.64 1.93
N ALA A 368 -11.71 -4.83 2.20
CA ALA A 368 -10.49 -5.30 1.55
C ALA A 368 -10.68 -5.48 0.03
N VAL A 369 -11.86 -5.93 -0.44
CA VAL A 369 -12.16 -6.07 -1.88
C VAL A 369 -12.15 -4.71 -2.56
N GLU A 370 -12.87 -3.72 -2.03
CA GLU A 370 -12.94 -2.39 -2.64
C GLU A 370 -11.57 -1.70 -2.65
N LEU A 371 -10.81 -1.84 -1.55
CA LEU A 371 -9.46 -1.33 -1.47
C LEU A 371 -8.56 -1.94 -2.55
N ILE A 372 -8.60 -3.26 -2.74
CA ILE A 372 -7.75 -3.95 -3.71
C ILE A 372 -8.11 -3.57 -5.15
N LYS A 373 -9.39 -3.34 -5.46
CA LYS A 373 -9.79 -2.82 -6.77
C LYS A 373 -9.11 -1.49 -7.09
N SER A 374 -9.18 -0.52 -6.18
CA SER A 374 -8.51 0.77 -6.36
C SER A 374 -6.99 0.62 -6.46
N LEU A 375 -6.39 -0.23 -5.62
CA LEU A 375 -4.95 -0.47 -5.62
C LEU A 375 -4.45 -1.17 -6.89
N ILE A 376 -5.28 -1.96 -7.57
CA ILE A 376 -4.96 -2.52 -8.90
C ILE A 376 -4.73 -1.38 -9.89
N ASP A 377 -5.60 -0.36 -9.92
CA ASP A 377 -5.49 0.76 -10.86
C ASP A 377 -4.27 1.65 -10.57
N HIS A 378 -4.01 1.99 -9.29
CA HIS A 378 -2.77 2.70 -8.94
C HIS A 378 -1.51 1.90 -9.27
N SER A 379 -1.53 0.59 -9.03
CA SER A 379 -0.40 -0.30 -9.37
C SER A 379 -0.20 -0.40 -10.87
N LEU A 380 -1.28 -0.44 -11.67
CA LEU A 380 -1.22 -0.43 -13.13
C LEU A 380 -0.66 0.90 -13.65
N PHE A 381 -1.07 2.02 -13.04
CA PHE A 381 -0.55 3.33 -13.36
C PHE A 381 0.97 3.38 -13.17
N VAL A 382 1.44 3.01 -11.97
CA VAL A 382 2.86 3.01 -11.65
C VAL A 382 3.63 2.02 -12.53
N PHE A 383 3.02 0.87 -12.83
CA PHE A 383 3.60 -0.10 -13.76
C PHE A 383 3.76 0.51 -15.15
N ASP A 384 2.75 1.15 -15.73
CA ASP A 384 2.88 1.80 -17.04
C ASP A 384 3.89 2.97 -17.01
N LEU A 385 3.88 3.81 -15.95
CA LEU A 385 4.81 4.93 -15.77
C LEU A 385 6.28 4.51 -15.77
N TYR A 386 6.57 3.33 -15.23
CA TYR A 386 7.92 2.79 -15.19
C TYR A 386 8.52 2.58 -16.60
N ASN A 387 7.67 2.35 -17.61
CA ASN A 387 8.07 2.29 -19.02
C ASN A 387 8.03 3.72 -19.60
N LYS A 388 9.20 4.37 -19.76
CA LYS A 388 9.35 5.79 -20.16
C LYS A 388 8.64 6.22 -21.47
N ASN A 389 8.05 5.30 -22.23
CA ASN A 389 7.45 5.54 -23.54
C ASN A 389 6.00 5.06 -23.71
N SER A 390 5.36 4.48 -22.67
CA SER A 390 3.99 3.95 -22.81
C SER A 390 2.95 4.92 -22.27
N ALA A 391 1.96 5.27 -23.10
CA ALA A 391 0.78 5.98 -22.64
C ALA A 391 0.00 5.10 -21.64
N HIS A 392 -0.27 5.63 -20.45
CA HIS A 392 -1.09 4.94 -19.46
C HIS A 392 -2.56 4.95 -19.89
N LEU A 393 -3.21 3.81 -19.72
CA LEU A 393 -4.65 3.64 -19.89
C LEU A 393 -5.18 2.83 -18.69
N PRO A 394 -6.15 3.36 -17.92
CA PRO A 394 -6.90 2.59 -16.94
C PRO A 394 -7.46 1.31 -17.56
N MET A 395 -7.74 0.28 -16.76
CA MET A 395 -8.07 -1.04 -17.30
C MET A 395 -9.31 -1.04 -18.21
N LEU A 396 -10.35 -0.33 -17.80
CA LEU A 396 -11.60 -0.23 -18.56
C LEU A 396 -11.41 0.55 -19.87
N GLU A 397 -10.58 1.60 -19.84
CA GLU A 397 -10.18 2.36 -21.03
C GLU A 397 -9.30 1.54 -21.98
N ARG A 398 -8.43 0.70 -21.44
CA ARG A 398 -7.63 -0.23 -22.23
C ARG A 398 -8.51 -1.25 -22.94
N ALA A 399 -9.56 -1.75 -22.27
CA ALA A 399 -10.58 -2.60 -22.89
C ALA A 399 -11.30 -1.88 -24.03
N LEU A 400 -11.72 -0.64 -23.80
CA LEU A 400 -12.30 0.21 -24.85
C LEU A 400 -11.33 0.38 -26.02
N HIS A 401 -10.08 0.75 -25.75
CA HIS A 401 -9.06 0.95 -26.78
C HIS A 401 -8.84 -0.32 -27.60
N ASN A 402 -8.78 -1.49 -26.95
CA ASN A 402 -8.55 -2.77 -27.60
C ASN A 402 -9.74 -3.21 -28.47
N ASN A 403 -10.97 -2.96 -28.03
CA ASN A 403 -12.19 -3.28 -28.77
C ASN A 403 -12.46 -2.32 -29.95
N LEU A 404 -11.94 -1.09 -29.89
CA LEU A 404 -12.09 -0.13 -30.98
C LEU A 404 -11.34 -0.57 -32.26
N PRO A 405 -11.99 -0.51 -33.44
CA PRO A 405 -11.33 -0.72 -34.73
C PRO A 405 -10.16 0.23 -34.96
N LYS A 406 -9.22 -0.13 -35.85
CA LYS A 406 -8.07 0.73 -36.18
C LYS A 406 -8.52 2.15 -36.58
N THR A 407 -9.59 2.25 -37.34
CA THR A 407 -10.27 3.49 -37.71
C THR A 407 -11.75 3.37 -37.37
N PHE A 408 -12.32 4.36 -36.70
CA PHE A 408 -13.72 4.31 -36.23
C PHE A 408 -14.35 5.71 -36.20
N SER A 409 -15.68 5.76 -36.27
CA SER A 409 -16.47 6.97 -36.06
C SER A 409 -16.87 7.16 -34.59
N ARG A 410 -17.19 8.39 -34.18
CA ARG A 410 -17.67 8.68 -32.82
C ARG A 410 -18.90 7.84 -32.46
N ALA A 411 -19.81 7.62 -33.40
CA ALA A 411 -21.02 6.82 -33.19
C ALA A 411 -20.69 5.34 -32.95
N GLU A 412 -19.84 4.73 -33.77
CA GLU A 412 -19.40 3.34 -33.59
C GLU A 412 -18.65 3.16 -32.26
N GLY A 413 -17.76 4.10 -31.92
CA GLY A 413 -17.03 4.04 -30.67
C GLY A 413 -17.92 4.21 -29.44
N LEU A 414 -18.97 5.03 -29.55
CA LEU A 414 -19.93 5.24 -28.47
C LEU A 414 -20.75 3.97 -28.17
N VAL A 415 -21.08 3.17 -29.20
CA VAL A 415 -21.75 1.87 -29.00
C VAL A 415 -20.86 0.95 -28.17
N ILE A 416 -19.59 0.79 -28.57
CA ILE A 416 -18.61 -0.05 -27.84
C ILE A 416 -18.37 0.48 -26.42
N ALA A 417 -18.35 1.80 -26.23
CA ALA A 417 -18.17 2.42 -24.93
C ALA A 417 -19.36 2.14 -23.99
N LYS A 418 -20.59 2.23 -24.50
CA LYS A 418 -21.80 1.90 -23.73
C LYS A 418 -21.83 0.43 -23.31
N ASP A 419 -21.39 -0.48 -24.18
CA ASP A 419 -21.27 -1.91 -23.85
C ASP A 419 -20.27 -2.19 -22.71
N LEU A 420 -19.30 -1.30 -22.51
CA LEU A 420 -18.32 -1.35 -21.42
C LEU A 420 -18.74 -0.52 -20.19
N GLY A 421 -19.94 0.05 -20.19
CA GLY A 421 -20.48 0.82 -19.05
C GLY A 421 -20.09 2.30 -19.01
N PHE A 422 -19.51 2.85 -20.08
CA PHE A 422 -19.19 4.29 -20.13
C PHE A 422 -20.40 5.14 -20.52
N ALA A 423 -20.59 6.25 -19.81
CA ALA A 423 -21.51 7.29 -20.22
C ALA A 423 -20.99 8.04 -21.46
N GLU A 424 -21.90 8.63 -22.26
CA GLU A 424 -21.53 9.33 -23.51
C GLU A 424 -20.59 10.50 -23.28
N ARG A 425 -20.80 11.27 -22.19
CA ARG A 425 -19.92 12.38 -21.79
C ARG A 425 -18.52 11.86 -21.49
N THR A 426 -18.40 10.85 -20.63
CA THR A 426 -17.13 10.20 -20.29
C THR A 426 -16.40 9.68 -21.54
N PHE A 427 -17.12 9.10 -22.50
CA PHE A 427 -16.51 8.66 -23.76
C PHE A 427 -15.96 9.83 -24.60
N ALA A 428 -16.68 10.96 -24.65
CA ALA A 428 -16.20 12.16 -25.34
C ALA A 428 -14.92 12.71 -24.69
N ASP A 429 -14.86 12.73 -23.35
CA ASP A 429 -13.70 13.19 -22.59
C ASP A 429 -12.50 12.26 -22.80
N ILE A 430 -12.73 10.94 -22.81
CA ILE A 430 -11.72 9.92 -23.16
C ILE A 430 -11.16 10.19 -24.56
N LEU A 431 -11.99 10.41 -25.57
CA LEU A 431 -11.53 10.70 -26.94
C LEU A 431 -10.68 11.97 -27.02
N ASN A 432 -11.03 13.01 -26.26
CA ASN A 432 -10.25 14.25 -26.20
C ASN A 432 -8.89 14.02 -25.52
N ARG A 433 -8.87 13.28 -24.41
CA ARG A 433 -7.62 12.95 -23.69
C ARG A 433 -6.71 12.06 -24.52
N TRP A 434 -7.24 11.02 -25.17
CA TRP A 434 -6.45 10.12 -26.01
C TRP A 434 -5.85 10.82 -27.25
N GLN A 435 -6.48 11.88 -27.77
CA GLN A 435 -5.87 12.75 -28.78
C GLN A 435 -4.67 13.50 -28.23
N LYS A 436 -4.81 14.15 -27.06
CA LYS A 436 -3.71 14.88 -26.40
C LYS A 436 -2.53 13.96 -26.10
N LEU A 437 -2.81 12.72 -25.66
CA LEU A 437 -1.81 11.70 -25.34
C LEU A 437 -1.26 10.95 -26.57
N SER A 438 -1.66 11.33 -27.79
CA SER A 438 -1.24 10.65 -29.03
C SER A 438 -1.53 9.13 -29.04
N ILE A 439 -2.58 8.70 -28.34
CA ILE A 439 -3.11 7.32 -28.37
C ILE A 439 -3.95 7.12 -29.62
N LEU A 440 -4.64 8.17 -30.08
CA LEU A 440 -5.34 8.21 -31.35
C LEU A 440 -5.17 9.57 -32.03
N ARG A 441 -5.49 9.66 -33.32
CA ARG A 441 -5.54 10.92 -34.07
C ARG A 441 -6.91 11.12 -34.73
N LYS A 442 -7.32 12.37 -34.88
CA LYS A 442 -8.51 12.72 -35.65
C LYS A 442 -8.18 12.72 -37.14
N VAL A 443 -8.90 11.94 -37.93
CA VAL A 443 -8.70 11.80 -39.38
C VAL A 443 -9.82 12.47 -40.20
N GLY A 444 -10.87 12.94 -39.54
CA GLY A 444 -11.96 13.69 -40.16
C GLY A 444 -13.01 14.11 -39.13
N HIS A 445 -14.09 14.76 -39.58
CA HIS A 445 -15.19 15.12 -38.70
C HIS A 445 -15.82 13.88 -38.06
N GLY A 446 -15.70 13.74 -36.74
CA GLY A 446 -16.18 12.58 -35.99
C GLY A 446 -15.50 11.24 -36.34
N LYS A 447 -14.32 11.25 -36.99
CA LYS A 447 -13.56 10.03 -37.35
C LYS A 447 -12.18 10.04 -36.71
N TYR A 448 -11.79 8.88 -36.16
CA TYR A 448 -10.56 8.70 -35.40
C TYR A 448 -9.78 7.48 -35.92
N GLU A 449 -8.46 7.52 -35.78
CA GLU A 449 -7.56 6.40 -36.04
C GLU A 449 -6.67 6.14 -34.83
N LYS A 450 -6.60 4.88 -34.39
CA LYS A 450 -5.72 4.42 -33.32
C LYS A 450 -4.25 4.49 -33.76
N LEU A 451 -3.41 5.06 -32.90
CA LEU A 451 -1.97 5.03 -33.06
C LEU A 451 -1.43 3.79 -32.33
N LYS A 452 -0.27 3.26 -32.76
CA LYS A 452 0.37 2.17 -32.00
C LYS A 452 0.81 2.74 -30.65
N LEU A 453 0.24 2.19 -29.56
CA LEU A 453 0.77 2.36 -28.21
C LEU A 453 2.24 1.88 -28.24
N LYS A 454 3.18 2.78 -27.99
CA LYS A 454 4.61 2.45 -27.92
C LYS A 454 4.97 1.79 -26.60
#